data_AF-A0A1C6DCF2-F1
#
_entry.id   AF-A0A1C6DCF2-F1
#
_cell.length_a   1.000
_cell.length_b   1.000
_cell.length_c   1.000
_cell.angle_alpha   90.00
_cell.angle_beta   90.00
_cell.angle_gamma   90.00
#
_symmetry.space_group_name_H-M   'P 1'
#
loop_
_entity.id
_entity.type
_entity.pdbx_description
1 polymer ?
#
loop_
_entity_poly.entity_id
_entity_poly.type
_entity_poly.pdbx_seq_one_letter_code
_entity_poly.pdbx_strand_id
1 'polypeptide(L)'
;MKMKNRFFSLLLATVMALTMLPGKVFAQDGAGMTERTTGLDLSGKTEAEANEAEGWSWSPDGEGGYILVLENVNISTQSGDAITLPNNVDVDIVLKGKNHISGDTALSGVELKGGLVTIKGESSDASLTAVSNENSMWGTISISNLLIESGNVYTEGAGNVIDAFTMTGGSFTIDQTFDFDGWAALHTVNRVSITGGKLEITTDESEGSYGIYNYPSQDEGESGVYIGGNAEVVINKSNAGIVVWEKGSGISDGRIEVAGGTVKINSTNIGMYTAMEDIILNGGNIEVTSDNIALRAVQGNINLTGSDVGIKAPTPTSAGGQVIGTFHDIHQWASEWSYDDNRHWKECTNSGCSARSEYAAHQGGSATCTDKAACEICTKEYGAVDVSNHTNLVKMEEKPATHMTVGNMEYWYCDGCKKYFSDETGMKEIALKDTVIPNLTAHTADNTGWHSNETNHWNTCECGETLNKAAHTFEWVIDKETTAAEAGSKHEKCTVCGYEKAAVEIPAMGTDVPQTGDSSHLFVWLMLAFLSGGAVLTLTLKGRKKTNQ
;
A
#
# COMPACT_ATOMS: atom_id res chain seq x y z
N MET A 1 0.67 -35.83 49.03
CA MET A 1 1.82 -36.13 49.92
C MET A 1 2.69 -34.88 50.03
N LYS A 2 3.03 -34.48 51.27
CA LYS A 2 3.95 -33.40 51.71
C LYS A 2 3.39 -31.96 51.78
N MET A 3 2.81 -31.69 52.96
CA MET A 3 2.91 -30.42 53.69
C MET A 3 4.36 -29.91 53.76
N LYS A 4 4.53 -28.58 53.72
CA LYS A 4 5.64 -27.90 54.40
C LYS A 4 5.17 -26.55 54.95
N ASN A 5 4.97 -26.54 56.27
CA ASN A 5 4.91 -25.36 57.13
C ASN A 5 6.17 -24.52 56.98
N ARG A 6 6.00 -23.19 56.91
CA ARG A 6 6.98 -22.24 57.43
C ARG A 6 6.25 -21.15 58.23
N PHE A 7 6.54 -21.14 59.51
CA PHE A 7 6.14 -20.13 60.50
C PHE A 7 7.19 -19.00 60.58
N PHE A 8 6.71 -17.82 60.98
CA PHE A 8 7.39 -16.62 61.50
C PHE A 8 8.10 -15.66 60.52
N SER A 9 7.50 -14.47 60.34
CA SER A 9 7.98 -13.24 61.00
C SER A 9 6.89 -12.16 61.00
N LEU A 10 6.48 -11.76 62.19
CA LEU A 10 5.62 -10.61 62.49
C LEU A 10 6.48 -9.33 62.43
N LEU A 11 6.07 -8.30 61.68
CA LEU A 11 6.29 -6.90 62.07
C LEU A 11 5.29 -5.95 61.38
N LEU A 12 4.20 -5.68 62.11
CA LEU A 12 3.57 -4.37 62.32
C LEU A 12 3.50 -3.35 61.14
N ALA A 13 2.35 -3.31 60.47
CA ALA A 13 1.75 -2.07 60.00
C ALA A 13 0.23 -2.17 60.15
N THR A 14 -0.24 -1.72 61.31
CA THR A 14 -1.66 -1.59 61.66
C THR A 14 -2.25 -0.45 60.84
N VAL A 15 -2.95 -0.77 59.75
CA VAL A 15 -4.01 0.08 59.20
C VAL A 15 -5.26 -0.80 59.21
N MET A 16 -6.23 -0.43 60.05
CA MET A 16 -7.56 -1.02 60.07
C MET A 16 -8.20 -0.84 58.69
N ALA A 17 -8.06 -1.83 57.81
CA ALA A 17 -9.03 -2.05 56.75
C ALA A 17 -10.24 -2.72 57.40
N LEU A 18 -11.18 -1.89 57.83
CA LEU A 18 -12.53 -2.35 58.16
C LEU A 18 -13.14 -2.84 56.85
N THR A 19 -12.97 -4.13 56.52
CA THR A 19 -13.70 -4.79 55.46
C THR A 19 -15.16 -4.87 55.90
N MET A 20 -15.91 -3.80 55.65
CA MET A 20 -17.37 -3.83 55.71
C MET A 20 -17.84 -4.73 54.58
N LEU A 21 -18.23 -5.96 54.93
CA LEU A 21 -19.11 -6.79 54.13
C LEU A 21 -20.41 -5.99 53.87
N PRO A 22 -20.87 -5.80 52.62
CA PRO A 22 -22.15 -5.14 52.37
C PRO A 22 -23.37 -6.03 52.66
N GLY A 23 -23.21 -7.27 53.15
CA GLY A 23 -24.35 -8.08 53.62
C GLY A 23 -25.03 -7.61 54.91
N LYS A 24 -24.67 -6.44 55.46
CA LYS A 24 -25.25 -5.90 56.72
C LYS A 24 -25.84 -4.49 56.64
N VAL A 25 -25.86 -3.84 55.47
CA VAL A 25 -26.36 -2.45 55.39
C VAL A 25 -27.89 -2.36 55.53
N PHE A 26 -28.65 -3.44 55.32
CA PHE A 26 -30.12 -3.41 55.50
C PHE A 26 -30.64 -3.82 56.88
N ALA A 27 -29.79 -4.28 57.79
CA ALA A 27 -30.26 -4.85 59.06
C ALA A 27 -30.84 -3.82 60.07
N GLN A 28 -30.92 -2.52 59.74
CA GLN A 28 -31.26 -1.50 60.72
C GLN A 28 -32.29 -0.42 60.34
N ASP A 29 -32.79 -0.36 59.10
CA ASP A 29 -33.76 0.68 58.70
C ASP A 29 -35.20 0.16 58.48
N GLY A 30 -35.43 -1.16 58.50
CA GLY A 30 -36.74 -1.78 58.23
C GLY A 30 -37.76 -1.79 59.37
N ALA A 31 -37.61 -0.92 60.38
CA ALA A 31 -38.55 -0.86 61.50
C ALA A 31 -39.90 -0.25 61.06
N GLY A 32 -40.79 -1.09 60.52
CA GLY A 32 -42.16 -0.72 60.13
C GLY A 32 -42.57 -1.04 58.69
N MET A 33 -41.69 -1.61 57.86
CA MET A 33 -42.01 -2.01 56.48
C MET A 33 -42.66 -3.39 56.44
N THR A 34 -43.77 -3.53 55.70
CA THR A 34 -44.40 -4.84 55.44
C THR A 34 -43.60 -5.56 54.36
N GLU A 35 -43.01 -6.72 54.69
CA GLU A 35 -42.31 -7.56 53.72
C GLU A 35 -43.31 -8.32 52.85
N ARG A 36 -43.14 -8.19 51.53
CA ARG A 36 -43.87 -8.97 50.53
C ARG A 36 -43.01 -10.14 50.07
N THR A 37 -43.48 -11.37 50.27
CA THR A 37 -42.73 -12.59 49.91
C THR A 37 -43.08 -13.19 48.55
N THR A 38 -44.00 -12.54 47.82
CA THR A 38 -44.45 -12.93 46.49
C THR A 38 -44.13 -11.84 45.48
N GLY A 39 -43.86 -12.23 44.22
CA GLY A 39 -43.60 -11.26 43.15
C GLY A 39 -44.77 -10.29 42.94
N LEU A 40 -44.43 -9.08 42.50
CA LEU A 40 -45.38 -8.09 42.01
C LEU A 40 -45.45 -8.21 40.48
N ASP A 41 -46.39 -9.02 40.01
CA ASP A 41 -46.62 -9.21 38.57
C ASP A 41 -47.57 -8.13 38.02
N LEU A 42 -47.01 -7.21 37.23
CA LEU A 42 -47.68 -6.11 36.55
C LEU A 42 -47.83 -6.37 35.04
N SER A 43 -47.37 -7.52 34.54
CA SER A 43 -47.25 -7.80 33.10
C SER A 43 -48.55 -7.69 32.31
N GLY A 44 -49.68 -8.02 32.96
CA GLY A 44 -51.03 -7.92 32.40
C GLY A 44 -51.91 -6.85 33.04
N LYS A 45 -51.36 -5.96 33.86
CA LYS A 45 -52.14 -4.99 34.67
C LYS A 45 -52.40 -3.71 33.88
N THR A 46 -53.67 -3.42 33.64
CA THR A 46 -54.11 -2.22 32.89
C THR A 46 -54.85 -1.19 33.74
N GLU A 47 -55.40 -1.61 34.89
CA GLU A 47 -56.16 -0.73 35.79
C GLU A 47 -55.29 -0.23 36.93
N ALA A 48 -55.67 0.92 37.52
CA ALA A 48 -54.98 1.45 38.67
C ALA A 48 -55.16 0.53 39.90
N GLU A 49 -54.07 0.24 40.59
CA GLU A 49 -54.02 -0.62 41.76
C GLU A 49 -53.00 -0.05 42.75
N ALA A 50 -53.28 -0.13 44.05
CA ALA A 50 -52.33 0.35 45.05
C ALA A 50 -52.43 -0.49 46.32
N ASN A 51 -51.29 -0.61 47.01
CA ASN A 51 -51.20 -1.18 48.33
C ASN A 51 -50.36 -0.27 49.22
N GLU A 52 -51.03 0.65 49.92
CA GLU A 52 -50.37 1.59 50.83
C GLU A 52 -49.61 0.90 51.96
N ALA A 53 -50.04 -0.28 52.41
CA ALA A 53 -49.38 -1.03 53.48
C ALA A 53 -48.07 -1.68 53.04
N GLU A 54 -47.97 -2.04 51.75
CA GLU A 54 -46.75 -2.54 51.10
C GLU A 54 -45.94 -1.43 50.42
N GLY A 55 -46.47 -0.21 50.34
CA GLY A 55 -45.77 0.97 49.85
C GLY A 55 -45.74 1.14 48.34
N TRP A 56 -46.62 0.52 47.56
CA TRP A 56 -46.59 0.63 46.09
C TRP A 56 -47.93 1.05 45.47
N SER A 57 -47.87 1.73 44.33
CA SER A 57 -49.04 2.00 43.48
C SER A 57 -48.72 1.92 42.00
N TRP A 58 -49.68 1.45 41.23
CA TRP A 58 -49.67 1.31 39.78
C TRP A 58 -50.83 2.11 39.18
N SER A 59 -50.57 2.90 38.14
CA SER A 59 -51.61 3.64 37.44
C SER A 59 -51.24 3.93 35.99
N PRO A 60 -52.20 4.00 35.05
CA PRO A 60 -51.95 4.54 33.71
C PRO A 60 -51.43 5.98 33.77
N ASP A 61 -50.50 6.33 32.88
CA ASP A 61 -49.94 7.68 32.79
C ASP A 61 -50.83 8.68 32.01
N GLY A 62 -51.78 8.17 31.23
CA GLY A 62 -52.66 8.95 30.34
C GLY A 62 -52.15 9.11 28.90
N GLU A 63 -50.94 8.63 28.60
CA GLU A 63 -50.27 8.68 27.29
C GLU A 63 -50.09 7.28 26.67
N GLY A 64 -50.46 6.22 27.40
CA GLY A 64 -50.43 4.84 26.93
C GLY A 64 -49.39 3.97 27.64
N GLY A 65 -48.63 4.55 28.57
CA GLY A 65 -47.77 3.86 29.52
C GLY A 65 -48.34 3.84 30.93
N TYR A 66 -47.46 3.62 31.89
CA TYR A 66 -47.83 3.42 33.30
C TYR A 66 -46.83 4.07 34.25
N ILE A 67 -47.31 4.36 35.46
CA ILE A 67 -46.52 4.87 36.58
C ILE A 67 -46.54 3.83 37.70
N LEU A 68 -45.36 3.39 38.11
CA LEU A 68 -45.14 2.57 39.30
C LEU A 68 -44.49 3.43 40.38
N VAL A 69 -45.21 3.74 41.44
CA VAL A 69 -44.65 4.39 42.63
C VAL A 69 -44.20 3.33 43.62
N LEU A 70 -42.96 3.42 44.10
CA LEU A 70 -42.41 2.60 45.18
C LEU A 70 -42.00 3.51 46.34
N GLU A 71 -42.62 3.33 47.49
CA GLU A 71 -42.38 4.06 48.73
C GLU A 71 -42.03 3.12 49.88
N ASN A 72 -40.73 3.03 50.20
CA ASN A 72 -40.23 2.18 51.27
C ASN A 72 -40.64 0.70 51.13
N VAL A 73 -40.68 0.22 49.88
CA VAL A 73 -41.10 -1.13 49.52
C VAL A 73 -40.03 -2.14 49.93
N ASN A 74 -40.46 -3.32 50.39
CA ASN A 74 -39.59 -4.48 50.62
C ASN A 74 -40.22 -5.74 50.01
N ILE A 75 -39.79 -6.12 48.80
CA ILE A 75 -40.21 -7.34 48.10
C ILE A 75 -39.04 -8.32 48.09
N SER A 76 -39.27 -9.54 48.59
CA SER A 76 -38.25 -10.58 48.72
C SER A 76 -38.84 -11.94 48.37
N THR A 77 -38.62 -12.38 47.13
CA THR A 77 -39.15 -13.66 46.64
C THR A 77 -38.10 -14.75 46.79
N GLN A 78 -38.53 -15.95 47.20
CA GLN A 78 -37.65 -17.13 47.23
C GLN A 78 -37.48 -17.78 45.86
N SER A 79 -38.43 -17.54 44.95
CA SER A 79 -38.43 -18.03 43.57
C SER A 79 -39.33 -17.12 42.73
N GLY A 80 -38.96 -16.94 41.47
CA GLY A 80 -39.59 -16.03 40.53
C GLY A 80 -39.10 -14.59 40.68
N ASP A 81 -39.53 -13.75 39.73
CA ASP A 81 -39.11 -12.35 39.67
C ASP A 81 -39.77 -11.52 40.80
N ALA A 82 -39.06 -10.50 41.30
CA ALA A 82 -39.60 -9.64 42.35
C ALA A 82 -40.63 -8.64 41.79
N ILE A 83 -40.32 -8.01 40.65
CA ILE A 83 -41.25 -7.19 39.88
C ILE A 83 -41.20 -7.61 38.41
N THR A 84 -42.36 -7.87 37.82
CA THR A 84 -42.51 -8.15 36.37
C THR A 84 -43.32 -7.05 35.71
N LEU A 85 -42.72 -6.34 34.77
CA LEU A 85 -43.31 -5.21 34.06
C LEU A 85 -44.03 -5.65 32.77
N PRO A 86 -44.99 -4.85 32.27
CA PRO A 86 -45.66 -5.09 31.00
C PRO A 86 -44.74 -4.92 29.78
N ASN A 87 -45.15 -5.54 28.68
CA ASN A 87 -44.40 -5.55 27.43
C ASN A 87 -44.80 -4.36 26.55
N ASN A 88 -43.83 -3.80 25.83
CA ASN A 88 -44.03 -2.81 24.76
C ASN A 88 -44.79 -1.54 25.19
N VAL A 89 -44.66 -1.15 26.46
CA VAL A 89 -45.24 0.07 27.02
C VAL A 89 -44.21 0.76 27.90
N ASP A 90 -44.28 2.08 27.93
CA ASP A 90 -43.40 2.88 28.77
C ASP A 90 -43.84 2.78 30.23
N VAL A 91 -42.86 2.72 31.15
CA VAL A 91 -43.11 2.64 32.59
C VAL A 91 -42.23 3.63 33.34
N ASP A 92 -42.85 4.60 34.00
CA ASP A 92 -42.20 5.51 34.93
C ASP A 92 -42.18 4.88 36.34
N ILE A 93 -40.99 4.49 36.82
CA ILE A 93 -40.78 4.04 38.20
C ILE A 93 -40.38 5.26 39.05
N VAL A 94 -41.29 5.67 39.94
CA VAL A 94 -41.09 6.78 40.87
C VAL A 94 -40.67 6.23 42.24
N LEU A 95 -39.44 6.51 42.63
CA LEU A 95 -38.86 6.09 43.90
C LEU A 95 -39.09 7.14 44.98
N LYS A 96 -39.63 6.68 46.11
CA LYS A 96 -39.78 7.41 47.36
C LYS A 96 -39.13 6.62 48.49
N GLY A 97 -38.33 7.28 49.32
CA GLY A 97 -37.61 6.59 50.41
C GLY A 97 -36.70 5.46 49.90
N LYS A 98 -36.56 4.40 50.69
CA LYS A 98 -35.60 3.30 50.44
C LYS A 98 -36.33 2.03 50.05
N ASN A 99 -36.24 1.65 48.78
CA ASN A 99 -36.93 0.48 48.24
C ASN A 99 -35.96 -0.70 48.07
N HIS A 100 -36.42 -1.91 48.38
CA HIS A 100 -35.68 -3.14 48.22
C HIS A 100 -36.52 -4.17 47.46
N ILE A 101 -35.94 -4.74 46.42
CA ILE A 101 -36.53 -5.81 45.62
C ILE A 101 -35.52 -6.94 45.43
N SER A 102 -35.91 -8.17 45.72
CA SER A 102 -35.06 -9.34 45.52
C SER A 102 -35.84 -10.56 45.06
N GLY A 103 -35.22 -11.36 44.19
CA GLY A 103 -35.82 -12.54 43.56
C GLY A 103 -34.85 -13.27 42.64
N ASP A 104 -35.37 -14.15 41.77
CA ASP A 104 -34.55 -14.75 40.71
C ASP A 104 -34.04 -13.63 39.79
N THR A 105 -34.94 -12.87 39.18
CA THR A 105 -34.66 -11.53 38.62
C THR A 105 -35.30 -10.49 39.54
N ALA A 106 -34.59 -9.41 39.88
CA ALA A 106 -35.15 -8.39 40.76
C ALA A 106 -36.17 -7.52 40.01
N LEU A 107 -35.82 -7.07 38.80
CA LEU A 107 -36.71 -6.30 37.94
C LEU A 107 -36.68 -6.85 36.52
N SER A 108 -37.83 -7.32 36.05
CA SER A 108 -37.98 -8.06 34.79
C SER A 108 -38.97 -7.36 33.87
N GLY A 109 -38.59 -7.15 32.60
CA GLY A 109 -39.43 -6.68 31.50
C GLY A 109 -39.07 -7.45 30.23
N VAL A 110 -40.05 -7.99 29.50
CA VAL A 110 -39.77 -9.03 28.49
C VAL A 110 -38.92 -8.52 27.32
N GLU A 111 -37.86 -9.29 27.06
CA GLU A 111 -36.57 -8.97 26.41
C GLU A 111 -36.57 -8.67 24.91
N LEU A 112 -37.72 -8.57 24.22
CA LEU A 112 -37.69 -8.54 22.75
C LEU A 112 -38.41 -7.39 22.06
N LYS A 113 -39.16 -6.53 22.78
CA LYS A 113 -39.83 -5.31 22.24
C LYS A 113 -40.22 -4.30 23.36
N GLY A 114 -39.48 -4.22 24.46
CA GLY A 114 -39.90 -3.44 25.63
C GLY A 114 -40.00 -1.92 25.38
N GLY A 115 -40.99 -1.27 26.01
CA GLY A 115 -41.04 0.19 26.08
C GLY A 115 -39.94 0.75 26.98
N LEU A 116 -39.89 2.08 27.10
CA LEU A 116 -38.92 2.76 27.93
C LEU A 116 -39.30 2.66 29.41
N VAL A 117 -38.42 2.08 30.22
CA VAL A 117 -38.53 2.15 31.67
C VAL A 117 -37.71 3.34 32.15
N THR A 118 -38.35 4.29 32.82
CA THR A 118 -37.69 5.48 33.37
C THR A 118 -37.69 5.44 34.88
N ILE A 119 -36.53 5.56 35.52
CA ILE A 119 -36.40 5.65 36.97
C ILE A 119 -36.21 7.11 37.39
N LYS A 120 -37.08 7.56 38.33
CA LYS A 120 -37.09 8.92 38.87
C LYS A 120 -37.12 8.88 40.40
N GLY A 121 -36.22 9.59 41.07
CA GLY A 121 -36.24 9.76 42.52
C GLY A 121 -36.97 11.04 42.92
N GLU A 122 -37.94 10.95 43.85
CA GLU A 122 -38.66 12.13 44.36
C GLU A 122 -37.75 13.02 45.25
N SER A 123 -36.70 12.43 45.82
CA SER A 123 -35.69 13.10 46.65
C SER A 123 -34.28 12.60 46.31
N SER A 124 -33.26 13.31 46.78
CA SER A 124 -31.85 12.93 46.54
C SER A 124 -31.43 11.63 47.23
N ASP A 125 -32.15 11.22 48.27
CA ASP A 125 -31.94 9.98 49.04
C ASP A 125 -32.88 8.85 48.61
N ALA A 126 -33.84 9.11 47.72
CA ALA A 126 -34.70 8.06 47.17
C ALA A 126 -33.86 6.99 46.47
N SER A 127 -34.10 5.72 46.79
CA SER A 127 -33.26 4.62 46.31
C SER A 127 -34.03 3.36 45.97
N LEU A 128 -33.43 2.56 45.09
CA LEU A 128 -33.84 1.21 44.74
C LEU A 128 -32.63 0.27 44.88
N THR A 129 -32.71 -0.70 45.77
CA THR A 129 -31.76 -1.80 45.87
C THR A 129 -32.39 -3.04 45.26
N ALA A 130 -31.84 -3.50 44.15
CA ALA A 130 -32.27 -4.67 43.41
C ALA A 130 -31.25 -5.80 43.58
N VAL A 131 -31.69 -6.99 43.99
CA VAL A 131 -30.80 -8.12 44.25
C VAL A 131 -31.32 -9.38 43.56
N SER A 132 -30.54 -9.97 42.65
CA SER A 132 -30.86 -11.29 42.10
C SER A 132 -30.16 -12.39 42.88
N ASN A 133 -30.78 -13.56 42.92
CA ASN A 133 -30.17 -14.77 43.44
C ASN A 133 -29.49 -15.61 42.33
N GLU A 134 -28.90 -16.74 42.72
CA GLU A 134 -28.17 -17.67 41.84
C GLU A 134 -29.03 -18.36 40.76
N ASN A 135 -30.36 -18.30 40.85
CA ASN A 135 -31.27 -18.87 39.86
C ASN A 135 -31.57 -17.89 38.71
N SER A 136 -31.06 -16.67 38.75
CA SER A 136 -31.27 -15.70 37.67
C SER A 136 -30.72 -16.22 36.35
N MET A 137 -31.56 -16.25 35.32
CA MET A 137 -31.14 -16.57 33.95
C MET A 137 -30.82 -15.30 33.13
N TRP A 138 -31.33 -14.14 33.56
CA TRP A 138 -31.40 -12.92 32.75
C TRP A 138 -30.84 -11.69 33.48
N GLY A 139 -30.13 -11.88 34.58
CA GLY A 139 -29.54 -10.79 35.36
C GLY A 139 -30.39 -10.30 36.53
N THR A 140 -29.91 -9.27 37.22
CA THR A 140 -30.57 -8.55 38.31
C THR A 140 -31.68 -7.64 37.79
N ILE A 141 -31.36 -6.85 36.76
CA ILE A 141 -32.32 -6.08 35.97
C ILE A 141 -32.27 -6.62 34.55
N SER A 142 -33.41 -7.09 34.03
CA SER A 142 -33.60 -7.50 32.64
C SER A 142 -34.70 -6.65 32.01
N ILE A 143 -34.36 -5.70 31.13
CA ILE A 143 -35.30 -4.74 30.52
C ILE A 143 -34.78 -4.31 29.14
N SER A 144 -35.65 -4.10 28.15
CA SER A 144 -35.19 -3.58 26.86
C SER A 144 -34.57 -2.18 26.94
N ASN A 145 -35.30 -1.16 27.40
CA ASN A 145 -34.80 0.22 27.41
C ASN A 145 -34.88 0.80 28.81
N LEU A 146 -33.73 1.19 29.38
CA LEU A 146 -33.67 1.81 30.71
C LEU A 146 -33.11 3.24 30.62
N LEU A 147 -33.86 4.19 31.19
CA LEU A 147 -33.42 5.55 31.46
C LEU A 147 -33.38 5.80 32.97
N ILE A 148 -32.22 6.20 33.49
CA ILE A 148 -32.09 6.74 34.84
C ILE A 148 -31.98 8.27 34.76
N GLU A 149 -33.02 8.96 35.22
CA GLU A 149 -33.05 10.43 35.28
C GLU A 149 -32.59 10.95 36.64
N SER A 150 -32.96 10.27 37.72
CA SER A 150 -32.66 10.68 39.10
C SER A 150 -32.85 9.53 40.10
N GLY A 151 -32.52 9.77 41.37
CA GLY A 151 -32.53 8.74 42.42
C GLY A 151 -31.24 7.91 42.45
N ASN A 152 -31.20 6.93 43.35
CA ASN A 152 -30.04 6.05 43.54
C ASN A 152 -30.43 4.59 43.30
N VAL A 153 -29.91 3.99 42.25
CA VAL A 153 -30.12 2.57 41.92
C VAL A 153 -28.88 1.79 42.34
N TYR A 154 -29.08 0.70 43.06
CA TYR A 154 -28.05 -0.24 43.45
C TYR A 154 -28.46 -1.64 43.01
N THR A 155 -27.55 -2.35 42.32
CA THR A 155 -27.76 -3.75 41.93
C THR A 155 -26.67 -4.64 42.45
N GLU A 156 -27.04 -5.81 42.95
CA GLU A 156 -26.13 -6.87 43.39
C GLU A 156 -26.62 -8.22 42.84
N GLY A 157 -25.71 -9.02 42.28
CA GLY A 157 -26.07 -10.34 41.75
C GLY A 157 -25.50 -10.64 40.37
N ALA A 158 -26.33 -11.15 39.46
CA ALA A 158 -25.97 -11.78 38.18
C ALA A 158 -25.69 -10.81 37.00
N GLY A 159 -25.60 -9.50 37.27
CA GLY A 159 -25.32 -8.47 36.27
C GLY A 159 -26.60 -7.87 35.71
N ASN A 160 -26.54 -6.89 34.82
CA ASN A 160 -27.75 -6.24 34.29
C ASN A 160 -27.82 -6.42 32.79
N VAL A 161 -28.94 -6.95 32.29
CA VAL A 161 -29.20 -7.18 30.86
C VAL A 161 -30.16 -6.11 30.38
N ILE A 162 -29.63 -5.10 29.69
CA ILE A 162 -30.37 -3.92 29.27
C ILE A 162 -30.11 -3.66 27.80
N ASP A 163 -31.10 -3.75 26.91
CA ASP A 163 -30.81 -3.57 25.48
C ASP A 163 -30.20 -2.20 25.19
N ALA A 164 -30.90 -1.11 25.56
CA ALA A 164 -30.39 0.26 25.49
C ALA A 164 -30.37 0.92 26.87
N PHE A 165 -29.23 1.48 27.27
CA PHE A 165 -29.06 2.12 28.56
C PHE A 165 -28.75 3.62 28.41
N THR A 166 -29.56 4.46 29.05
CA THR A 166 -29.36 5.90 29.12
C THR A 166 -29.32 6.39 30.57
N MET A 167 -28.39 7.30 30.87
CA MET A 167 -28.36 7.99 32.15
C MET A 167 -28.11 9.49 31.95
N THR A 168 -29.00 10.31 32.51
CA THR A 168 -28.94 11.78 32.45
C THR A 168 -28.72 12.40 33.83
N GLY A 169 -28.91 11.62 34.91
CA GLY A 169 -28.74 12.05 36.29
C GLY A 169 -28.78 10.88 37.27
N GLY A 170 -28.89 11.18 38.57
CA GLY A 170 -28.93 10.16 39.63
C GLY A 170 -27.61 9.41 39.84
N SER A 171 -27.69 8.26 40.50
CA SER A 171 -26.59 7.31 40.62
C SER A 171 -27.03 5.89 40.28
N PHE A 172 -26.14 5.13 39.66
CA PHE A 172 -26.29 3.70 39.44
C PHE A 172 -25.03 2.99 39.91
N THR A 173 -25.16 2.20 40.97
CA THR A 173 -24.07 1.40 41.53
C THR A 173 -24.30 -0.07 41.25
N ILE A 174 -23.33 -0.74 40.64
CA ILE A 174 -23.40 -2.16 40.29
C ILE A 174 -22.30 -2.89 41.05
N ASP A 175 -22.68 -3.78 41.97
CA ASP A 175 -21.77 -4.68 42.66
C ASP A 175 -21.94 -6.11 42.13
N GLN A 176 -20.95 -6.54 41.35
CA GLN A 176 -20.84 -7.88 40.79
C GLN A 176 -19.57 -8.57 41.30
N THR A 177 -19.30 -8.45 42.60
CA THR A 177 -18.13 -9.11 43.24
C THR A 177 -18.36 -10.57 43.63
N PHE A 178 -19.57 -11.10 43.39
CA PHE A 178 -19.90 -12.50 43.65
C PHE A 178 -19.85 -13.30 42.35
N ASP A 179 -19.12 -14.41 42.40
CA ASP A 179 -18.88 -15.34 41.29
C ASP A 179 -20.20 -16.04 40.91
N PHE A 180 -20.89 -15.47 39.92
CA PHE A 180 -21.98 -16.12 39.21
C PHE A 180 -21.44 -16.40 37.80
N ASP A 181 -21.74 -17.57 37.23
CA ASP A 181 -21.68 -17.79 35.77
C ASP A 181 -22.73 -16.89 35.08
N GLY A 182 -22.55 -15.57 35.20
CA GLY A 182 -23.56 -14.55 34.98
C GLY A 182 -23.23 -13.61 33.82
N TRP A 183 -24.09 -12.62 33.64
CA TRP A 183 -23.91 -11.59 32.62
C TRP A 183 -22.83 -10.58 33.06
N ALA A 184 -22.39 -9.74 32.12
CA ALA A 184 -21.57 -8.59 32.45
C ALA A 184 -22.31 -7.66 33.42
N ALA A 185 -21.56 -6.83 34.16
CA ALA A 185 -22.13 -5.91 35.14
C ALA A 185 -23.18 -5.00 34.51
N LEU A 186 -22.88 -4.50 33.31
CA LEU A 186 -23.84 -3.89 32.40
C LEU A 186 -23.69 -4.52 31.01
N HIS A 187 -24.56 -5.47 30.69
CA HIS A 187 -24.69 -6.10 29.38
C HIS A 187 -25.73 -5.35 28.53
N THR A 188 -25.35 -4.93 27.33
CA THR A 188 -26.22 -4.19 26.41
C THR A 188 -26.08 -4.67 24.98
N VAL A 189 -27.11 -4.46 24.15
CA VAL A 189 -27.07 -4.82 22.71
C VAL A 189 -27.31 -3.62 21.78
N ASN A 190 -27.75 -2.49 22.32
CA ASN A 190 -27.90 -1.20 21.67
C ASN A 190 -27.10 -0.15 22.44
N ARG A 191 -27.17 1.11 22.01
CA ARG A 191 -26.35 2.20 22.52
C ARG A 191 -26.42 2.37 24.05
N VAL A 192 -25.25 2.56 24.63
CA VAL A 192 -25.05 3.08 25.98
C VAL A 192 -24.78 4.58 25.89
N SER A 193 -25.59 5.40 26.57
CA SER A 193 -25.44 6.86 26.57
C SER A 193 -25.49 7.45 27.98
N ILE A 194 -24.36 7.97 28.45
CA ILE A 194 -24.22 8.53 29.80
C ILE A 194 -23.84 10.01 29.68
N THR A 195 -24.75 10.91 30.03
CA THR A 195 -24.56 12.36 29.86
C THR A 195 -24.56 13.14 31.18
N GLY A 196 -24.99 12.50 32.27
CA GLY A 196 -24.96 13.05 33.62
C GLY A 196 -25.18 11.95 34.66
N GLY A 197 -25.03 12.29 35.93
CA GLY A 197 -25.12 11.32 37.03
C GLY A 197 -23.83 10.53 37.27
N LYS A 198 -23.87 9.57 38.20
CA LYS A 198 -22.73 8.74 38.57
C LYS A 198 -23.00 7.26 38.31
N LEU A 199 -22.23 6.63 37.43
CA LEU A 199 -22.20 5.17 37.24
C LEU A 199 -20.97 4.62 37.94
N GLU A 200 -21.18 3.73 38.91
CA GLU A 200 -20.10 3.04 39.61
C GLU A 200 -20.26 1.53 39.48
N ILE A 201 -19.26 0.87 38.91
CA ILE A 201 -19.27 -0.57 38.68
C ILE A 201 -18.09 -1.19 39.42
N THR A 202 -18.35 -2.24 40.19
CA THR A 202 -17.32 -3.08 40.79
C THR A 202 -17.58 -4.53 40.44
N THR A 203 -16.56 -5.22 39.92
CA THR A 203 -16.64 -6.67 39.61
C THR A 203 -15.57 -7.45 40.38
N ASP A 204 -15.43 -8.75 40.08
CA ASP A 204 -14.53 -9.69 40.79
C ASP A 204 -13.18 -10.00 40.08
N GLU A 205 -12.90 -9.33 38.95
CA GLU A 205 -11.71 -9.53 38.08
C GLU A 205 -11.61 -10.89 37.36
N SER A 206 -12.60 -11.77 37.50
CA SER A 206 -12.60 -13.09 36.86
C SER A 206 -12.73 -13.01 35.33
N GLU A 207 -12.37 -14.06 34.61
CA GLU A 207 -12.44 -14.07 33.14
C GLU A 207 -13.91 -13.97 32.69
N GLY A 208 -14.25 -12.95 31.89
CA GLY A 208 -15.63 -12.64 31.52
C GLY A 208 -16.27 -11.50 32.33
N SER A 209 -15.65 -11.07 33.44
CA SER A 209 -16.12 -9.95 34.25
C SER A 209 -15.86 -8.61 33.55
N TYR A 210 -16.87 -8.17 32.81
CA TYR A 210 -16.86 -6.93 32.07
C TYR A 210 -17.66 -5.84 32.80
N GLY A 211 -17.11 -4.64 32.87
CA GLY A 211 -17.82 -3.48 33.44
C GLY A 211 -19.02 -3.10 32.56
N ILE A 212 -18.73 -2.53 31.39
CA ILE A 212 -19.73 -2.29 30.35
C ILE A 212 -19.40 -3.22 29.18
N TYR A 213 -20.34 -4.09 28.86
CA TYR A 213 -20.26 -4.97 27.70
C TYR A 213 -21.40 -4.63 26.73
N ASN A 214 -21.02 -4.13 25.57
CA ASN A 214 -21.94 -3.83 24.47
C ASN A 214 -21.73 -4.87 23.35
N TYR A 215 -22.80 -5.58 23.03
CA TYR A 215 -22.85 -6.67 22.07
C TYR A 215 -23.93 -6.40 21.02
N PRO A 216 -23.62 -5.59 19.99
CA PRO A 216 -24.57 -5.10 19.00
C PRO A 216 -25.54 -6.17 18.47
N SER A 217 -26.84 -5.90 18.54
CA SER A 217 -27.88 -6.75 17.94
C SER A 217 -27.83 -6.64 16.41
N GLN A 218 -28.05 -7.74 15.66
CA GLN A 218 -27.95 -7.72 14.19
C GLN A 218 -29.06 -6.94 13.47
N ASP A 219 -30.18 -6.71 14.16
CA ASP A 219 -31.44 -6.39 13.49
C ASP A 219 -31.86 -4.93 13.64
N GLU A 220 -31.47 -4.20 14.70
CA GLU A 220 -31.94 -2.82 14.96
C GLU A 220 -30.96 -2.03 15.87
N GLY A 221 -30.92 -0.69 15.72
CA GLY A 221 -30.38 0.24 16.74
C GLY A 221 -29.01 0.87 16.45
N GLU A 222 -28.77 2.06 17.02
CA GLU A 222 -27.42 2.58 17.22
C GLU A 222 -26.72 1.73 18.30
N SER A 223 -25.42 1.51 18.17
CA SER A 223 -24.60 0.72 19.10
C SER A 223 -23.42 1.52 19.66
N GLY A 224 -22.62 0.89 20.51
CA GLY A 224 -21.45 1.50 21.13
C GLY A 224 -21.74 2.24 22.43
N VAL A 225 -20.74 2.97 22.90
CA VAL A 225 -20.73 3.61 24.22
C VAL A 225 -20.37 5.07 24.06
N TYR A 226 -21.26 5.95 24.52
CA TYR A 226 -21.06 7.39 24.56
C TYR A 226 -21.10 7.90 26.00
N ILE A 227 -20.05 8.63 26.40
CA ILE A 227 -19.95 9.30 27.69
C ILE A 227 -19.69 10.79 27.46
N GLY A 228 -20.49 11.66 28.05
CA GLY A 228 -20.38 13.10 27.86
C GLY A 228 -20.97 13.92 29.00
N GLY A 229 -21.13 15.23 28.74
CA GLY A 229 -21.70 16.16 29.72
C GLY A 229 -20.90 16.23 31.02
N ASN A 230 -21.58 16.09 32.16
CA ASN A 230 -20.99 16.10 33.50
C ASN A 230 -21.01 14.72 34.17
N ALA A 231 -21.13 13.64 33.38
CA ALA A 231 -21.14 12.27 33.88
C ALA A 231 -19.89 11.92 34.71
N GLU A 232 -20.07 11.09 35.73
CA GLU A 232 -18.99 10.41 36.45
C GLU A 232 -19.13 8.90 36.23
N VAL A 233 -18.17 8.28 35.56
CA VAL A 233 -18.14 6.83 35.31
C VAL A 233 -16.91 6.24 35.98
N VAL A 234 -17.12 5.31 36.90
CA VAL A 234 -16.07 4.62 37.65
C VAL A 234 -16.26 3.12 37.48
N ILE A 235 -15.26 2.44 36.92
CA ILE A 235 -15.23 0.98 36.80
C ILE A 235 -14.01 0.47 37.56
N ASN A 236 -14.27 -0.31 38.61
CA ASN A 236 -13.26 -0.87 39.50
C ASN A 236 -13.20 -2.39 39.34
N LYS A 237 -11.98 -2.95 39.37
CA LYS A 237 -11.74 -4.40 39.51
C LYS A 237 -12.40 -5.24 38.42
N SER A 238 -12.29 -4.82 37.16
CA SER A 238 -12.83 -5.56 36.02
C SER A 238 -11.77 -6.33 35.25
N ASN A 239 -12.13 -7.47 34.65
CA ASN A 239 -11.26 -8.08 33.65
C ASN A 239 -11.17 -7.15 32.43
N ALA A 240 -12.33 -6.71 31.94
CA ALA A 240 -12.43 -5.68 30.92
C ALA A 240 -13.29 -4.51 31.39
N GLY A 241 -12.85 -3.27 31.18
CA GLY A 241 -13.58 -2.09 31.61
C GLY A 241 -14.80 -1.82 30.72
N ILE A 242 -14.54 -1.33 29.50
CA ILE A 242 -15.56 -1.10 28.46
C ILE A 242 -15.23 -1.95 27.25
N VAL A 243 -16.17 -2.77 26.80
CA VAL A 243 -16.01 -3.68 25.67
C VAL A 243 -17.17 -3.47 24.71
N VAL A 244 -16.85 -3.18 23.45
CA VAL A 244 -17.79 -3.21 22.33
C VAL A 244 -17.36 -4.32 21.39
N TRP A 245 -18.14 -5.40 21.32
CA TRP A 245 -17.79 -6.57 20.52
C TRP A 245 -18.45 -6.53 19.13
N GLU A 246 -18.04 -7.45 18.24
CA GLU A 246 -18.68 -7.65 16.94
C GLU A 246 -19.62 -8.86 16.98
N LYS A 247 -20.88 -8.69 16.57
CA LYS A 247 -21.78 -9.80 16.25
C LYS A 247 -22.10 -9.85 14.75
N GLY A 248 -21.17 -10.36 13.95
CA GLY A 248 -21.46 -11.16 12.75
C GLY A 248 -22.32 -10.59 11.61
N SER A 249 -22.56 -9.28 11.47
CA SER A 249 -23.35 -8.77 10.33
C SER A 249 -22.93 -7.40 9.75
N GLY A 250 -21.86 -6.76 10.23
CA GLY A 250 -21.36 -5.52 9.61
C GLY A 250 -22.17 -4.25 9.93
N ILE A 251 -22.72 -4.14 11.13
CA ILE A 251 -23.27 -2.88 11.66
C ILE A 251 -22.14 -1.85 11.78
N SER A 252 -22.42 -0.58 11.51
CA SER A 252 -21.39 0.43 11.32
C SER A 252 -21.00 1.22 12.58
N ASP A 253 -21.67 1.09 13.73
CA ASP A 253 -21.44 2.00 14.87
C ASP A 253 -21.10 1.28 16.20
N GLY A 254 -19.89 0.69 16.28
CA GLY A 254 -19.36 0.13 17.54
C GLY A 254 -18.42 1.09 18.28
N ARG A 255 -18.65 2.40 18.17
CA ARG A 255 -17.74 3.42 18.69
C ARG A 255 -17.72 3.46 20.20
N ILE A 256 -16.54 3.72 20.76
CA ILE A 256 -16.42 4.19 22.14
C ILE A 256 -16.04 5.67 22.07
N GLU A 257 -16.90 6.55 22.56
CA GLU A 257 -16.65 7.99 22.60
C GLU A 257 -16.77 8.55 24.01
N VAL A 258 -15.74 9.27 24.44
CA VAL A 258 -15.72 10.05 25.68
C VAL A 258 -15.47 11.51 25.34
N ALA A 259 -16.54 12.30 25.41
CA ALA A 259 -16.57 13.71 25.04
C ALA A 259 -16.66 14.69 26.22
N GLY A 260 -16.82 14.19 27.45
CA GLY A 260 -16.93 15.00 28.65
C GLY A 260 -16.99 14.15 29.92
N GLY A 261 -17.16 14.82 31.06
CA GLY A 261 -17.28 14.16 32.36
C GLY A 261 -15.95 13.67 32.95
N THR A 262 -16.03 12.73 33.89
CA THR A 262 -14.90 12.03 34.50
C THR A 262 -15.07 10.53 34.27
N VAL A 263 -14.07 9.88 33.69
CA VAL A 263 -14.06 8.44 33.44
C VAL A 263 -12.83 7.84 34.12
N LYS A 264 -13.05 6.91 35.05
CA LYS A 264 -12.00 6.16 35.74
C LYS A 264 -12.23 4.68 35.53
N ILE A 265 -11.27 4.00 34.93
CA ILE A 265 -11.33 2.56 34.68
C ILE A 265 -10.09 1.92 35.29
N ASN A 266 -10.30 0.90 36.11
CA ASN A 266 -9.24 0.05 36.65
C ASN A 266 -9.56 -1.41 36.35
N SER A 267 -8.79 -1.99 35.42
CA SER A 267 -8.97 -3.35 34.93
C SER A 267 -7.71 -4.21 35.09
N THR A 268 -7.86 -5.54 35.02
CA THR A 268 -6.72 -6.46 35.00
C THR A 268 -6.28 -6.82 33.58
N ASN A 269 -7.21 -6.94 32.62
CA ASN A 269 -6.86 -7.36 31.26
C ASN A 269 -6.98 -6.24 30.23
N ILE A 270 -8.16 -5.61 30.11
CA ILE A 270 -8.36 -4.54 29.14
C ILE A 270 -9.14 -3.36 29.70
N GLY A 271 -8.67 -2.14 29.46
CA GLY A 271 -9.38 -0.92 29.88
C GLY A 271 -10.58 -0.65 28.97
N MET A 272 -10.33 -0.32 27.71
CA MET A 272 -11.36 -0.12 26.68
C MET A 272 -11.03 -0.93 25.42
N TYR A 273 -12.04 -1.58 24.86
CA TYR A 273 -11.92 -2.42 23.68
C TYR A 273 -13.08 -2.17 22.72
N THR A 274 -12.80 -2.00 21.43
CA THR A 274 -13.82 -2.13 20.37
C THR A 274 -13.32 -3.01 19.23
N ALA A 275 -14.18 -3.91 18.75
CA ALA A 275 -13.91 -4.72 17.57
C ALA A 275 -14.18 -3.98 16.24
N MET A 276 -14.98 -2.90 16.26
CA MET A 276 -15.67 -2.41 15.06
C MET A 276 -15.22 -1.03 14.59
N GLU A 277 -15.26 -0.02 15.46
CA GLU A 277 -15.02 1.38 15.11
C GLU A 277 -13.87 1.99 15.93
N ASP A 278 -13.82 3.32 16.01
CA ASP A 278 -12.80 4.04 16.75
C ASP A 278 -13.08 4.08 18.25
N ILE A 279 -12.01 4.29 19.01
CA ILE A 279 -12.06 4.84 20.37
C ILE A 279 -11.72 6.33 20.26
N ILE A 280 -12.67 7.21 20.56
CA ILE A 280 -12.49 8.68 20.55
C ILE A 280 -12.50 9.20 21.99
N LEU A 281 -11.38 9.77 22.41
CA LEU A 281 -11.24 10.44 23.70
C LEU A 281 -10.93 11.93 23.42
N ASN A 282 -11.98 12.72 23.27
CA ASN A 282 -11.92 14.13 22.83
C ASN A 282 -12.32 15.14 23.92
N GLY A 283 -12.78 14.69 25.10
CA GLY A 283 -13.04 15.58 26.25
C GLY A 283 -13.23 14.86 27.58
N GLY A 284 -13.10 15.60 28.68
CA GLY A 284 -13.26 15.08 30.06
C GLY A 284 -11.96 14.69 30.75
N ASN A 285 -12.07 14.28 32.03
CA ASN A 285 -10.96 13.76 32.84
C ASN A 285 -10.95 12.23 32.74
N ILE A 286 -9.99 11.68 32.01
CA ILE A 286 -9.98 10.25 31.69
C ILE A 286 -8.76 9.59 32.31
N GLU A 287 -8.97 8.62 33.19
CA GLU A 287 -7.94 7.76 33.79
C GLU A 287 -8.28 6.30 33.51
N VAL A 288 -7.56 5.69 32.57
CA VAL A 288 -7.69 4.27 32.27
C VAL A 288 -6.42 3.58 32.73
N THR A 289 -6.56 2.68 33.70
CA THR A 289 -5.52 1.79 34.20
C THR A 289 -5.89 0.34 33.89
N SER A 290 -4.97 -0.41 33.30
CA SER A 290 -5.15 -1.84 33.05
C SER A 290 -3.83 -2.57 33.20
N ASP A 291 -3.79 -3.75 33.81
CA ASP A 291 -2.52 -4.48 33.99
C ASP A 291 -1.90 -4.96 32.67
N ASN A 292 -2.72 -5.24 31.64
CA ASN A 292 -2.25 -5.67 30.32
C ASN A 292 -2.44 -4.61 29.23
N ILE A 293 -3.68 -4.30 28.85
CA ILE A 293 -3.99 -3.41 27.71
C ILE A 293 -4.88 -2.26 28.18
N ALA A 294 -4.43 -1.00 28.03
CA ALA A 294 -5.28 0.15 28.35
C ALA A 294 -6.40 0.34 27.31
N LEU A 295 -6.06 0.41 26.02
CA LEU A 295 -6.98 0.68 24.92
C LEU A 295 -6.68 -0.24 23.72
N ARG A 296 -7.72 -0.66 23.00
CA ARG A 296 -7.61 -1.40 21.75
C ARG A 296 -8.82 -1.17 20.84
N ALA A 297 -8.58 -0.68 19.63
CA ALA A 297 -9.55 -0.71 18.53
C ALA A 297 -9.04 -1.69 17.47
N VAL A 298 -9.86 -2.66 17.03
CA VAL A 298 -9.39 -3.69 16.09
C VAL A 298 -9.50 -3.25 14.63
N GLN A 299 -10.66 -2.71 14.24
CA GLN A 299 -10.92 -2.27 12.86
C GLN A 299 -10.87 -0.73 12.72
N GLY A 300 -11.06 0.01 13.81
CA GLY A 300 -10.96 1.48 13.84
C GLY A 300 -9.68 2.00 14.48
N ASN A 301 -9.62 3.32 14.66
CA ASN A 301 -8.48 4.06 15.19
C ASN A 301 -8.67 4.42 16.66
N ILE A 302 -7.59 4.80 17.33
CA ILE A 302 -7.64 5.42 18.65
C ILE A 302 -7.30 6.91 18.49
N ASN A 303 -8.25 7.80 18.78
CA ASN A 303 -8.12 9.24 18.65
C ASN A 303 -8.08 9.91 20.04
N LEU A 304 -6.95 10.55 20.35
CA LEU A 304 -6.69 11.26 21.60
C LEU A 304 -6.52 12.75 21.30
N THR A 305 -7.62 13.49 21.21
CA THR A 305 -7.62 14.93 20.84
C THR A 305 -8.03 15.86 21.98
N GLY A 306 -8.50 15.33 23.10
CA GLY A 306 -8.84 16.11 24.30
C GLY A 306 -7.62 16.44 25.16
N SER A 307 -7.56 17.65 25.70
CA SER A 307 -6.61 18.03 26.76
C SER A 307 -7.02 17.36 28.08
N ASP A 308 -6.07 16.67 28.73
CA ASP A 308 -6.17 15.99 30.04
C ASP A 308 -6.55 14.48 30.04
N VAL A 309 -5.88 13.70 29.19
CA VAL A 309 -5.97 12.23 29.19
C VAL A 309 -4.84 11.59 30.02
N GLY A 310 -5.18 10.98 31.16
CA GLY A 310 -4.29 10.31 32.11
C GLY A 310 -4.26 8.79 31.95
N ILE A 311 -4.06 8.27 30.75
CA ILE A 311 -3.99 6.82 30.48
C ILE A 311 -2.65 6.24 30.98
N LYS A 312 -2.71 5.16 31.77
CA LYS A 312 -1.54 4.44 32.28
C LYS A 312 -1.76 2.94 32.10
N ALA A 313 -0.75 2.21 31.66
CA ALA A 313 -0.72 0.76 31.83
C ALA A 313 0.71 0.35 32.25
N PRO A 314 0.90 -0.79 32.95
CA PRO A 314 2.23 -1.27 33.29
C PRO A 314 3.01 -1.60 32.01
N THR A 315 4.32 -1.37 32.04
CA THR A 315 5.21 -1.96 31.04
C THR A 315 5.17 -3.49 31.23
N PRO A 316 4.71 -4.28 30.25
CA PRO A 316 4.58 -5.72 30.45
C PRO A 316 5.95 -6.34 30.68
N THR A 317 6.13 -7.02 31.81
CA THR A 317 7.35 -7.81 32.05
C THR A 317 7.05 -9.25 31.63
N SER A 318 7.15 -9.59 30.35
CA SER A 318 6.88 -10.97 29.91
C SER A 318 8.17 -11.83 29.96
N ALA A 319 8.13 -12.89 30.75
CA ALA A 319 9.02 -14.04 30.59
C ALA A 319 8.60 -14.80 29.32
N GLY A 320 9.17 -14.41 28.18
CA GLY A 320 9.14 -15.17 26.93
C GLY A 320 7.87 -14.99 26.09
N GLY A 321 8.01 -14.21 25.00
CA GLY A 321 7.03 -14.18 23.90
C GLY A 321 6.11 -12.96 23.91
N GLN A 322 6.26 -12.13 22.87
CA GLN A 322 5.39 -11.04 22.42
C GLN A 322 5.03 -9.95 23.45
N VAL A 323 5.76 -8.85 23.36
CA VAL A 323 5.43 -7.58 24.02
C VAL A 323 4.40 -6.86 23.15
N ILE A 324 3.16 -6.76 23.61
CA ILE A 324 2.21 -5.76 23.13
C ILE A 324 2.32 -4.60 24.11
N GLY A 325 2.94 -3.51 23.67
CA GLY A 325 3.03 -2.31 24.48
C GLY A 325 1.63 -1.83 24.87
N THR A 326 1.53 -1.30 26.07
CA THR A 326 0.52 -0.30 26.43
C THR A 326 0.30 0.61 25.22
N PHE A 327 -0.91 0.64 24.66
CA PHE A 327 -1.27 1.15 23.32
C PHE A 327 -0.87 0.23 22.14
N HIS A 328 -1.75 -0.71 21.76
CA HIS A 328 -1.67 -1.34 20.44
C HIS A 328 -2.52 -0.52 19.47
N ASP A 329 -1.87 0.49 18.86
CA ASP A 329 -2.09 1.02 17.49
C ASP A 329 -1.73 2.51 17.32
N ILE A 330 -0.67 2.98 17.99
CA ILE A 330 0.09 4.13 17.48
C ILE A 330 1.30 3.57 16.73
N HIS A 331 1.14 3.31 15.45
CA HIS A 331 2.26 3.01 14.58
C HIS A 331 3.07 4.28 14.31
N GLN A 332 4.35 4.29 14.68
CA GLN A 332 5.28 5.32 14.20
C GLN A 332 5.79 4.89 12.84
N TRP A 333 5.27 5.51 11.78
CA TRP A 333 5.67 5.16 10.41
C TRP A 333 7.02 5.76 10.07
N ALA A 334 7.87 4.98 9.41
CA ALA A 334 9.17 5.43 8.95
C ALA A 334 9.04 6.63 8.00
N SER A 335 9.90 7.63 8.17
CA SER A 335 10.00 8.75 7.23
C SER A 335 10.45 8.27 5.84
N GLU A 336 11.30 7.24 5.80
CA GLU A 336 11.78 6.60 4.59
C GLU A 336 10.80 5.56 4.06
N TRP A 337 10.83 5.31 2.75
CA TRP A 337 10.02 4.27 2.12
C TRP A 337 10.78 2.93 2.10
N SER A 338 10.09 1.87 2.49
CA SER A 338 10.50 0.49 2.20
C SER A 338 9.91 0.07 0.85
N TYR A 339 10.61 -0.81 0.13
CA TYR A 339 10.23 -1.17 -1.24
C TYR A 339 10.76 -2.55 -1.65
N ASP A 340 10.08 -3.14 -2.63
CA ASP A 340 10.53 -4.30 -3.40
C ASP A 340 10.44 -4.00 -4.91
N ASP A 341 10.68 -4.99 -5.77
CA ASP A 341 10.64 -4.81 -7.24
C ASP A 341 9.27 -4.38 -7.78
N ASN A 342 8.19 -4.61 -7.02
CA ASN A 342 6.82 -4.42 -7.47
C ASN A 342 6.12 -3.25 -6.75
N ARG A 343 6.47 -2.98 -5.49
CA ARG A 343 5.68 -2.12 -4.57
C ARG A 343 6.55 -1.35 -3.58
N HIS A 344 5.96 -0.34 -2.95
CA HIS A 344 6.50 0.40 -1.82
C HIS A 344 5.50 0.48 -0.65
N TRP A 345 6.01 0.71 0.56
CA TRP A 345 5.21 0.84 1.79
C TRP A 345 5.99 1.58 2.89
N LYS A 346 5.27 2.05 3.91
CA LYS A 346 5.85 2.55 5.16
C LYS A 346 5.92 1.43 6.19
N GLU A 347 7.08 1.26 6.82
CA GLU A 347 7.24 0.31 7.92
C GLU A 347 7.06 1.01 9.25
N CYS A 348 6.48 0.29 10.21
CA CYS A 348 6.43 0.74 11.59
C CYS A 348 7.84 0.70 12.19
N THR A 349 8.30 1.80 12.78
CA THR A 349 9.61 1.91 13.45
C THR A 349 9.58 1.43 14.90
N ASN A 350 8.41 1.04 15.41
CA ASN A 350 8.29 0.51 16.77
C ASN A 350 9.04 -0.82 16.88
N SER A 351 9.89 -0.95 17.90
CA SER A 351 10.70 -2.16 18.13
C SER A 351 9.82 -3.41 18.25
N GLY A 352 10.03 -4.40 17.38
CA GLY A 352 9.29 -5.66 17.36
C GLY A 352 7.98 -5.64 16.55
N CYS A 353 7.63 -4.53 15.91
CA CYS A 353 6.46 -4.40 15.05
C CYS A 353 6.84 -4.58 13.57
N SER A 354 6.16 -5.48 12.85
CA SER A 354 6.37 -5.72 11.41
C SER A 354 5.23 -5.18 10.54
N ALA A 355 4.40 -4.29 11.10
CA ALA A 355 3.27 -3.70 10.40
C ALA A 355 3.72 -2.78 9.25
N ARG A 356 2.90 -2.74 8.20
CA ARG A 356 3.15 -1.97 6.97
C ARG A 356 1.90 -1.18 6.60
N SER A 357 2.06 0.08 6.21
CA SER A 357 0.99 0.94 5.70
C SER A 357 1.32 1.50 4.32
N GLU A 358 0.34 2.13 3.67
CA GLU A 358 0.51 2.77 2.35
C GLU A 358 1.08 1.83 1.28
N TYR A 359 0.60 0.58 1.29
CA TYR A 359 1.08 -0.48 0.41
C TYR A 359 0.59 -0.25 -1.02
N ALA A 360 1.48 0.18 -1.92
CA ALA A 360 1.13 0.57 -3.27
C ALA A 360 2.14 0.07 -4.32
N ALA A 361 1.66 -0.17 -5.55
CA ALA A 361 2.53 -0.46 -6.69
C ALA A 361 3.35 0.78 -7.08
N HIS A 362 4.56 0.59 -7.60
CA HIS A 362 5.36 1.68 -8.15
C HIS A 362 4.67 2.32 -9.36
N GLN A 363 4.74 3.65 -9.44
CA GLN A 363 4.12 4.44 -10.50
C GLN A 363 5.03 5.60 -10.91
N GLY A 364 4.88 6.05 -12.16
CA GLY A 364 5.62 7.19 -12.71
C GLY A 364 7.04 6.86 -13.18
N GLY A 365 7.72 7.87 -13.72
CA GLY A 365 9.04 7.71 -14.33
C GLY A 365 9.04 6.95 -15.68
N SER A 366 10.20 6.96 -16.34
CA SER A 366 10.42 6.26 -17.62
C SER A 366 11.78 5.56 -17.58
N ALA A 367 11.81 4.27 -17.92
CA ALA A 367 13.05 3.50 -18.04
C ALA A 367 13.77 3.85 -19.35
N THR A 368 15.09 3.80 -19.35
CA THR A 368 15.95 3.97 -20.53
C THR A 368 16.58 2.63 -20.93
N CYS A 369 17.37 2.63 -22.01
CA CYS A 369 18.14 1.47 -22.45
C CYS A 369 19.19 0.96 -21.43
N THR A 370 19.51 1.75 -20.40
CA THR A 370 20.48 1.40 -19.34
C THR A 370 19.93 1.52 -17.93
N ASP A 371 18.95 2.40 -17.71
CA ASP A 371 18.46 2.75 -16.38
C ASP A 371 17.00 2.34 -16.21
N LYS A 372 16.65 1.87 -15.01
CA LYS A 372 15.27 1.54 -14.65
C LYS A 372 14.43 2.81 -14.46
N ALA A 373 13.11 2.68 -14.49
CA ALA A 373 12.23 3.77 -14.14
C ALA A 373 12.37 4.10 -12.64
N ALA A 374 12.36 5.38 -12.27
CA ALA A 374 12.34 5.82 -10.88
C ALA A 374 10.90 6.18 -10.48
N CYS A 375 10.41 5.58 -9.40
CA CYS A 375 9.06 5.82 -8.88
C CYS A 375 8.89 7.27 -8.40
N GLU A 376 7.83 7.95 -8.79
CA GLU A 376 7.61 9.37 -8.42
C GLU A 376 7.28 9.58 -6.93
N ILE A 377 6.81 8.52 -6.25
CA ILE A 377 6.40 8.59 -4.83
C ILE A 377 7.59 8.29 -3.91
N CYS A 378 8.30 7.18 -4.14
CA CYS A 378 9.38 6.73 -3.26
C CYS A 378 10.78 6.95 -3.84
N THR A 379 10.90 7.43 -5.09
CA THR A 379 12.16 7.74 -5.81
C THR A 379 13.08 6.54 -6.06
N LYS A 380 12.61 5.32 -5.82
CA LYS A 380 13.38 4.09 -6.03
C LYS A 380 13.21 3.56 -7.44
N GLU A 381 14.28 3.00 -7.96
CA GLU A 381 14.31 2.34 -9.27
C GLU A 381 13.51 1.04 -9.26
N TYR A 382 12.70 0.82 -10.29
CA TYR A 382 11.84 -0.35 -10.39
C TYR A 382 11.62 -0.80 -11.85
N GLY A 383 11.16 -2.05 -12.00
CA GLY A 383 10.89 -2.64 -13.32
C GLY A 383 12.16 -3.03 -14.10
N ALA A 384 11.96 -3.35 -15.38
CA ALA A 384 13.03 -3.63 -16.33
C ALA A 384 13.45 -2.35 -17.06
N VAL A 385 14.68 -2.34 -17.56
CA VAL A 385 15.15 -1.31 -18.51
C VAL A 385 14.33 -1.39 -19.80
N ASP A 386 14.14 -0.26 -20.47
CA ASP A 386 13.51 -0.22 -21.78
C ASP A 386 14.61 -0.23 -22.85
N VAL A 387 14.87 -1.43 -23.39
CA VAL A 387 15.91 -1.67 -24.40
C VAL A 387 15.71 -0.88 -25.70
N SER A 388 14.52 -0.30 -25.92
CA SER A 388 14.21 0.53 -27.08
C SER A 388 14.27 2.03 -26.81
N ASN A 389 14.28 2.45 -25.54
CA ASN A 389 14.31 3.86 -25.17
C ASN A 389 15.75 4.40 -25.07
N HIS A 390 16.31 4.74 -26.23
CA HIS A 390 17.64 5.36 -26.36
C HIS A 390 17.53 6.88 -26.34
N THR A 391 17.91 7.50 -25.22
CA THR A 391 17.80 8.96 -25.03
C THR A 391 18.78 9.79 -25.87
N ASN A 392 19.85 9.16 -26.41
CA ASN A 392 20.85 9.82 -27.25
C ASN A 392 21.37 8.88 -28.35
N LEU A 393 20.45 8.44 -29.22
CA LEU A 393 20.76 7.63 -30.41
C LEU A 393 21.08 8.56 -31.59
N VAL A 394 22.34 8.56 -32.01
CA VAL A 394 22.84 9.45 -33.08
C VAL A 394 23.10 8.64 -34.34
N LYS A 395 22.59 9.13 -35.48
CA LYS A 395 22.84 8.54 -36.79
C LYS A 395 24.24 8.90 -37.29
N MET A 396 24.95 7.91 -37.81
CA MET A 396 26.22 8.03 -38.50
C MET A 396 26.02 7.70 -39.97
N GLU A 397 26.22 8.69 -40.83
CA GLU A 397 26.05 8.56 -42.28
C GLU A 397 27.09 7.58 -42.87
N GLU A 398 26.70 6.90 -43.94
CA GLU A 398 27.60 6.04 -44.69
C GLU A 398 28.78 6.82 -45.27
N LYS A 399 29.95 6.19 -45.29
CA LYS A 399 31.15 6.75 -45.91
C LYS A 399 31.86 5.66 -46.72
N PRO A 400 32.04 5.83 -48.04
CA PRO A 400 32.71 4.83 -48.86
C PRO A 400 34.18 4.66 -48.45
N ALA A 401 34.67 3.43 -48.53
CA ALA A 401 36.08 3.13 -48.34
C ALA A 401 36.91 3.60 -49.55
N THR A 402 38.16 3.97 -49.29
CA THR A 402 39.18 4.22 -50.32
C THR A 402 40.34 3.25 -50.11
N HIS A 403 41.37 3.28 -50.96
CA HIS A 403 42.58 2.51 -50.70
C HIS A 403 43.41 3.10 -49.53
N MET A 404 43.13 4.35 -49.12
CA MET A 404 43.81 5.07 -48.03
C MET A 404 43.07 5.03 -46.70
N THR A 405 41.75 5.02 -46.73
CA THR A 405 40.91 5.16 -45.54
C THR A 405 39.81 4.13 -45.53
N VAL A 406 39.56 3.55 -44.35
CA VAL A 406 38.41 2.67 -44.16
C VAL A 406 37.13 3.48 -44.36
N GLY A 407 36.12 2.83 -44.91
CA GLY A 407 34.77 3.35 -44.97
C GLY A 407 33.95 2.86 -43.78
N ASN A 408 32.69 3.26 -43.75
CA ASN A 408 31.67 2.67 -42.90
C ASN A 408 30.34 2.58 -43.64
N MET A 409 29.54 1.58 -43.32
CA MET A 409 28.12 1.61 -43.65
C MET A 409 27.37 2.61 -42.77
N GLU A 410 26.11 2.91 -43.08
CA GLU A 410 25.23 3.67 -42.19
C GLU A 410 24.96 2.89 -40.89
N TYR A 411 25.02 3.56 -39.74
CA TYR A 411 24.70 2.96 -38.43
C TYR A 411 24.24 4.02 -37.42
N TRP A 412 23.72 3.59 -36.29
CA TRP A 412 23.37 4.45 -35.15
C TRP A 412 24.23 4.13 -33.95
N TYR A 413 24.64 5.15 -33.22
CA TYR A 413 25.40 5.03 -31.98
C TYR A 413 24.60 5.61 -30.82
N CYS A 414 24.41 4.82 -29.76
CA CYS A 414 23.78 5.31 -28.54
C CYS A 414 24.86 5.70 -27.52
N ASP A 415 24.89 6.97 -27.13
CA ASP A 415 25.83 7.44 -26.11
C ASP A 415 25.48 6.91 -24.71
N GLY A 416 24.22 6.53 -24.46
CA GLY A 416 23.78 5.95 -23.18
C GLY A 416 24.38 4.57 -22.95
N CYS A 417 24.10 3.62 -23.84
CA CYS A 417 24.59 2.24 -23.70
C CYS A 417 25.95 1.98 -24.37
N LYS A 418 26.53 2.96 -25.06
CA LYS A 418 27.81 2.87 -25.80
C LYS A 418 27.84 1.76 -26.87
N LYS A 419 26.67 1.39 -27.41
CA LYS A 419 26.47 0.35 -28.43
C LYS A 419 26.16 0.94 -29.80
N TYR A 420 26.25 0.07 -30.81
CA TYR A 420 26.02 0.39 -32.22
C TYR A 420 24.82 -0.41 -32.73
N PHE A 421 24.04 0.19 -33.62
CA PHE A 421 22.80 -0.37 -34.15
C PHE A 421 22.70 -0.18 -35.66
N SER A 422 22.04 -1.13 -36.33
CA SER A 422 21.79 -1.06 -37.79
C SER A 422 20.47 -0.41 -38.15
N ASP A 423 19.71 0.07 -37.16
CA ASP A 423 18.38 0.66 -37.35
C ASP A 423 18.16 1.87 -36.43
N GLU A 424 17.24 2.73 -36.84
CA GLU A 424 16.88 3.98 -36.15
C GLU A 424 16.16 3.79 -34.80
N THR A 425 15.65 2.59 -34.51
CA THR A 425 14.96 2.29 -33.25
C THR A 425 15.91 1.71 -32.19
N GLY A 426 17.16 1.41 -32.56
CA GLY A 426 18.16 0.85 -31.65
C GLY A 426 17.84 -0.56 -31.18
N MET A 427 17.14 -1.37 -31.99
CA MET A 427 16.76 -2.74 -31.62
C MET A 427 17.72 -3.80 -32.17
N LYS A 428 18.43 -3.54 -33.27
CA LYS A 428 19.36 -4.47 -33.93
C LYS A 428 20.80 -4.08 -33.64
N GLU A 429 21.28 -4.50 -32.48
CA GLU A 429 22.68 -4.31 -32.05
C GLU A 429 23.66 -4.97 -33.03
N ILE A 430 24.73 -4.25 -33.36
CA ILE A 430 25.84 -4.69 -34.20
C ILE A 430 27.17 -4.36 -33.51
N ALA A 431 28.26 -5.05 -33.87
CA ALA A 431 29.57 -4.68 -33.36
C ALA A 431 30.16 -3.54 -34.21
N LEU A 432 30.97 -2.67 -33.61
CA LEU A 432 31.68 -1.60 -34.34
C LEU A 432 32.47 -2.15 -35.54
N LYS A 433 33.11 -3.31 -35.41
CA LYS A 433 33.87 -3.93 -36.51
C LYS A 433 33.01 -4.27 -37.74
N ASP A 434 31.71 -4.49 -37.53
CA ASP A 434 30.78 -4.86 -38.61
C ASP A 434 30.32 -3.61 -39.38
N THR A 435 30.48 -2.42 -38.80
CA THR A 435 30.22 -1.16 -39.52
C THR A 435 31.35 -0.77 -40.44
N VAL A 436 32.56 -1.30 -40.22
CA VAL A 436 33.79 -0.92 -40.93
C VAL A 436 33.84 -1.58 -42.30
N ILE A 437 33.96 -0.77 -43.34
CA ILE A 437 34.26 -1.22 -44.70
C ILE A 437 35.79 -1.16 -44.87
N PRO A 438 36.48 -2.31 -45.07
CA PRO A 438 37.93 -2.32 -45.25
C PRO A 438 38.38 -1.45 -46.42
N ASN A 439 39.63 -0.96 -46.36
CA ASN A 439 40.24 -0.25 -47.48
C ASN A 439 40.17 -1.09 -48.76
N LEU A 440 39.97 -0.41 -49.89
CA LEU A 440 40.05 -1.04 -51.19
C LEU A 440 41.50 -1.50 -51.44
N THR A 441 41.67 -2.71 -51.97
CA THR A 441 43.00 -3.25 -52.32
C THR A 441 43.54 -2.73 -53.64
N ALA A 442 42.68 -2.12 -54.46
CA ALA A 442 43.05 -1.60 -55.76
C ALA A 442 43.66 -0.19 -55.63
N HIS A 443 44.88 -0.05 -56.11
CA HIS A 443 45.53 1.24 -56.25
C HIS A 443 45.06 1.96 -57.51
N THR A 444 44.85 3.27 -57.40
CA THR A 444 44.56 4.17 -58.52
C THR A 444 45.68 5.18 -58.68
N ALA A 445 45.97 5.61 -59.91
CA ALA A 445 46.96 6.65 -60.16
C ALA A 445 46.55 7.97 -59.47
N ASP A 446 47.51 8.68 -58.88
CA ASP A 446 47.34 9.95 -58.15
C ASP A 446 47.09 11.17 -59.05
N ASN A 447 46.89 10.96 -60.36
CA ASN A 447 46.74 11.98 -61.39
C ASN A 447 47.94 12.94 -61.51
N THR A 448 49.13 12.60 -60.99
CA THR A 448 50.37 13.39 -61.20
C THR A 448 51.01 13.18 -62.59
N GLY A 449 50.44 12.29 -63.39
CA GLY A 449 50.93 11.93 -64.73
C GLY A 449 51.87 10.72 -64.71
N TRP A 450 52.41 10.38 -65.88
CA TRP A 450 53.38 9.29 -66.03
C TRP A 450 54.78 9.75 -65.59
N HIS A 451 55.41 8.97 -64.73
CA HIS A 451 56.82 9.06 -64.39
C HIS A 451 57.64 8.18 -65.34
N SER A 452 58.89 8.56 -65.63
CA SER A 452 59.76 7.79 -66.55
C SER A 452 61.24 7.88 -66.17
N ASN A 453 61.99 6.86 -66.58
CA ASN A 453 63.46 6.84 -66.58
C ASN A 453 63.98 6.19 -67.86
N GLU A 454 65.29 5.93 -67.98
CA GLU A 454 65.88 5.35 -69.20
C GLU A 454 65.30 3.99 -69.61
N THR A 455 64.74 3.21 -68.66
CA THR A 455 64.32 1.82 -68.90
C THR A 455 62.80 1.63 -68.88
N ASN A 456 62.07 2.37 -68.04
CA ASN A 456 60.64 2.14 -67.78
C ASN A 456 59.86 3.44 -67.60
N HIS A 457 58.54 3.33 -67.68
CA HIS A 457 57.57 4.32 -67.20
C HIS A 457 56.62 3.70 -66.17
N TRP A 458 56.05 4.52 -65.28
CA TRP A 458 55.10 4.11 -64.25
C TRP A 458 54.19 5.26 -63.81
N ASN A 459 53.09 4.94 -63.16
CA ASN A 459 52.29 5.89 -62.39
C ASN A 459 52.55 5.69 -60.91
N THR A 460 52.26 6.71 -60.11
CA THR A 460 52.32 6.61 -58.66
C THR A 460 50.90 6.63 -58.10
N CYS A 461 50.64 5.81 -57.10
CA CYS A 461 49.43 5.89 -56.29
C CYS A 461 49.60 6.99 -55.24
N GLU A 462 48.51 7.55 -54.69
CA GLU A 462 48.60 8.57 -53.63
C GLU A 462 49.34 8.03 -52.38
N CYS A 463 49.31 6.72 -52.17
CA CYS A 463 50.07 6.05 -51.11
C CYS A 463 51.57 5.85 -51.40
N GLY A 464 52.07 6.26 -52.57
CA GLY A 464 53.46 6.10 -53.01
C GLY A 464 53.78 4.80 -53.75
N GLU A 465 52.82 3.88 -53.88
CA GLU A 465 53.02 2.62 -54.61
C GLU A 465 53.18 2.85 -56.12
N THR A 466 54.07 2.07 -56.72
CA THR A 466 54.36 2.14 -58.16
C THR A 466 53.36 1.29 -58.95
N LEU A 467 52.62 1.91 -59.87
CA LEU A 467 51.60 1.28 -60.69
C LEU A 467 52.00 1.26 -62.16
N ASN A 468 51.47 0.27 -62.90
CA ASN A 468 51.60 0.17 -64.35
C ASN A 468 53.06 0.28 -64.85
N LYS A 469 54.02 -0.19 -64.06
CA LYS A 469 55.44 -0.12 -64.43
C LYS A 469 55.69 -1.02 -65.64
N ALA A 470 56.11 -0.42 -66.73
CA ALA A 470 56.39 -1.14 -67.97
C ALA A 470 57.62 -0.55 -68.67
N ALA A 471 58.29 -1.39 -69.46
CA ALA A 471 59.35 -0.94 -70.34
C ALA A 471 58.79 -0.03 -71.44
N HIS A 472 59.60 0.88 -71.94
CA HIS A 472 59.19 1.78 -73.00
C HIS A 472 58.90 1.05 -74.31
N THR A 473 57.76 1.38 -74.93
CA THR A 473 57.48 1.07 -76.33
C THR A 473 57.70 2.33 -77.14
N PHE A 474 58.70 2.30 -78.02
CA PHE A 474 59.18 3.46 -78.76
C PHE A 474 58.67 3.46 -80.19
N GLU A 475 58.34 4.65 -80.69
CA GLU A 475 58.17 4.92 -82.11
C GLU A 475 59.16 6.00 -82.55
N TRP A 476 59.58 5.93 -83.82
CA TRP A 476 60.47 6.91 -84.41
C TRP A 476 59.69 8.17 -84.77
N VAL A 477 60.12 9.31 -84.22
CA VAL A 477 59.65 10.64 -84.59
C VAL A 477 60.75 11.34 -85.38
N ILE A 478 60.41 11.84 -86.57
CA ILE A 478 61.35 12.60 -87.40
C ILE A 478 61.33 14.06 -86.93
N ASP A 479 62.48 14.54 -86.45
CA ASP A 479 62.65 15.92 -85.98
C ASP A 479 62.98 16.86 -87.14
N LYS A 480 63.84 16.39 -88.05
CA LYS A 480 64.27 17.10 -89.24
C LYS A 480 64.41 16.10 -90.38
N GLU A 481 63.68 16.34 -91.47
CA GLU A 481 63.80 15.55 -92.70
C GLU A 481 65.22 15.65 -93.27
N THR A 482 65.72 14.53 -93.83
CA THR A 482 67.01 14.51 -94.52
C THR A 482 66.87 15.04 -95.95
N THR A 483 67.88 15.74 -96.45
CA THR A 483 67.93 16.23 -97.85
C THR A 483 69.13 15.64 -98.58
N ALA A 484 69.26 15.91 -99.87
CA ALA A 484 70.40 15.45 -100.66
C ALA A 484 71.77 16.00 -100.14
N ALA A 485 71.77 17.13 -99.42
CA ALA A 485 72.99 17.81 -98.95
C ALA A 485 73.15 17.85 -97.42
N GLU A 486 72.06 17.76 -96.65
CA GLU A 486 72.09 17.86 -95.19
C GLU A 486 71.49 16.61 -94.53
N ALA A 487 72.16 16.13 -93.48
CA ALA A 487 71.63 15.08 -92.61
C ALA A 487 70.35 15.56 -91.90
N GLY A 488 69.42 14.64 -91.72
CA GLY A 488 68.22 14.81 -90.89
C GLY A 488 68.47 14.33 -89.46
N SER A 489 67.45 14.40 -88.62
CA SER A 489 67.50 13.82 -87.27
C SER A 489 66.16 13.19 -86.91
N LYS A 490 66.22 12.10 -86.16
CA LYS A 490 65.06 11.46 -85.57
C LYS A 490 65.39 11.01 -84.16
N HIS A 491 64.37 10.92 -83.32
CA HIS A 491 64.49 10.31 -82.00
C HIS A 491 63.41 9.26 -81.79
N GLU A 492 63.63 8.42 -80.78
CA GLU A 492 62.64 7.45 -80.31
C GLU A 492 61.84 8.08 -79.18
N LYS A 493 60.51 8.14 -79.33
CA LYS A 493 59.59 8.65 -78.31
C LYS A 493 58.68 7.54 -77.80
N CYS A 494 58.55 7.42 -76.48
CA CYS A 494 57.64 6.46 -75.90
C CYS A 494 56.18 6.87 -76.15
N THR A 495 55.39 5.97 -76.72
CA THR A 495 53.97 6.23 -77.07
C THR A 495 53.04 6.36 -75.87
N VAL A 496 53.47 5.92 -74.68
CA VAL A 496 52.67 5.92 -73.45
C VAL A 496 52.97 7.13 -72.56
N CYS A 497 54.23 7.33 -72.18
CA CYS A 497 54.63 8.37 -71.24
C CYS A 497 55.26 9.62 -71.88
N GLY A 498 55.60 9.55 -73.18
CA GLY A 498 56.25 10.66 -73.89
C GLY A 498 57.76 10.82 -73.63
N TYR A 499 58.43 9.90 -72.92
CA TYR A 499 59.89 9.92 -72.76
C TYR A 499 60.62 9.85 -74.11
N GLU A 500 61.60 10.72 -74.33
CA GLU A 500 62.36 10.86 -75.58
C GLU A 500 63.82 10.45 -75.35
N LYS A 501 64.35 9.61 -76.25
CA LYS A 501 65.79 9.33 -76.28
C LYS A 501 66.54 10.45 -77.00
N ALA A 502 67.87 10.47 -76.82
CA ALA A 502 68.73 11.35 -77.60
C ALA A 502 68.52 11.15 -79.11
N ALA A 503 68.39 12.25 -79.84
CA ALA A 503 68.23 12.22 -81.30
C ALA A 503 69.46 11.60 -81.96
N VAL A 504 69.22 10.78 -82.97
CA VAL A 504 70.24 10.20 -83.83
C VAL A 504 70.16 10.82 -85.22
N GLU A 505 71.31 11.00 -85.85
CA GLU A 505 71.40 11.57 -87.19
C GLU A 505 70.90 10.57 -88.25
N ILE A 506 70.11 11.07 -89.20
CA ILE A 506 69.76 10.36 -90.42
C ILE A 506 70.74 10.82 -91.51
N PRO A 507 71.56 9.94 -92.09
CA PRO A 507 72.50 10.33 -93.13
C PRO A 507 71.82 11.07 -94.29
N ALA A 508 72.54 12.02 -94.90
CA ALA A 508 72.12 12.64 -96.17
C ALA A 508 71.95 11.56 -97.24
N MET A 509 70.92 11.64 -98.08
CA MET A 509 70.55 10.56 -99.03
C MET A 509 71.66 10.23 -100.04
N GLY A 510 72.69 11.07 -100.18
CA GLY A 510 73.79 10.90 -101.12
C GLY A 510 73.36 11.12 -102.58
N THR A 511 74.28 11.59 -103.42
CA THR A 511 74.03 11.89 -104.85
C THR A 511 74.25 10.69 -105.79
N ASP A 512 74.37 9.48 -105.25
CA ASP A 512 74.69 8.30 -106.06
C ASP A 512 73.42 7.63 -106.58
N VAL A 513 72.96 8.15 -107.71
CA VAL A 513 72.03 7.49 -108.63
C VAL A 513 72.68 6.17 -109.11
N PRO A 514 72.07 4.99 -108.88
CA PRO A 514 72.47 3.79 -109.60
C PRO A 514 72.07 3.95 -111.07
N GLN A 515 73.05 3.93 -111.98
CA GLN A 515 72.82 3.90 -113.42
C GLN A 515 71.94 2.70 -113.80
N THR A 516 70.73 2.95 -114.27
CA THR A 516 69.94 1.98 -115.04
C THR A 516 70.33 2.11 -116.52
N GLY A 517 70.97 1.07 -117.07
CA GLY A 517 71.37 1.08 -118.47
C GLY A 517 72.13 -0.15 -118.93
N ASP A 518 71.51 -1.34 -118.87
CA ASP A 518 71.88 -2.45 -119.75
C ASP A 518 70.67 -2.76 -120.66
N SER A 519 70.85 -2.49 -121.96
CA SER A 519 69.82 -2.48 -123.00
C SER A 519 69.73 -3.81 -123.76
N SER A 520 69.96 -4.94 -123.09
CA SER A 520 70.09 -6.25 -123.74
C SER A 520 68.78 -7.06 -123.86
N HIS A 521 67.63 -6.60 -123.34
CA HIS A 521 66.38 -7.40 -123.38
C HIS A 521 65.09 -6.59 -123.62
N LEU A 522 65.08 -5.69 -124.62
CA LEU A 522 63.89 -4.93 -125.04
C LEU A 522 62.68 -5.82 -125.42
N PHE A 523 62.93 -7.07 -125.81
CA PHE A 523 61.89 -8.05 -126.17
C PHE A 523 61.17 -8.68 -124.96
N VAL A 524 61.77 -8.67 -123.77
CA VAL A 524 61.20 -9.29 -122.55
C VAL A 524 60.17 -8.36 -121.90
N TRP A 525 60.36 -7.05 -122.00
CA TRP A 525 59.45 -6.04 -121.44
C TRP A 525 58.17 -5.85 -122.27
N LEU A 526 58.18 -6.14 -123.57
CA LEU A 526 56.98 -6.11 -124.42
C LEU A 526 56.03 -7.31 -124.17
N MET A 527 56.54 -8.44 -123.65
CA MET A 527 55.72 -9.61 -123.30
C MET A 527 54.99 -9.44 -121.95
N LEU A 528 55.51 -8.63 -121.02
CA LEU A 528 54.89 -8.39 -119.71
C LEU A 528 53.76 -7.34 -119.73
N ALA A 529 53.72 -6.47 -120.75
CA ALA A 529 52.66 -5.48 -120.94
C ALA A 529 51.34 -6.08 -121.50
N PHE A 530 51.32 -7.35 -121.91
CA PHE A 530 50.11 -8.06 -122.35
C PHE A 530 49.39 -8.84 -121.23
N LEU A 531 49.91 -8.85 -120.00
CA LEU A 531 49.25 -9.46 -118.83
C LEU A 531 48.49 -8.47 -117.93
N SER A 532 48.45 -7.18 -118.29
CA SER A 532 47.79 -6.11 -117.54
C SER A 532 46.41 -5.72 -118.11
N GLY A 533 45.59 -6.72 -118.46
CA GLY A 533 44.23 -6.51 -118.97
C GLY A 533 43.25 -7.58 -118.49
N GLY A 534 42.72 -7.44 -117.26
CA GLY A 534 41.64 -8.30 -116.79
C GLY A 534 41.19 -8.05 -115.34
N ALA A 535 39.99 -7.44 -115.20
CA ALA A 535 39.14 -7.31 -114.02
C ALA A 535 39.64 -6.38 -112.89
N VAL A 536 39.08 -5.20 -112.55
CA VAL A 536 37.74 -4.56 -112.67
C VAL A 536 36.57 -5.37 -112.05
N LEU A 537 35.98 -4.76 -111.00
CA LEU A 537 34.64 -4.99 -110.39
C LEU A 537 34.46 -6.27 -109.55
N THR A 538 34.12 -6.15 -108.25
CA THR A 538 32.75 -6.26 -107.68
C THR A 538 32.91 -6.40 -106.14
N LEU A 539 32.00 -6.12 -105.21
CA LEU A 539 30.67 -5.49 -105.16
C LEU A 539 30.34 -5.21 -103.67
N THR A 540 29.62 -4.13 -103.48
CA THR A 540 28.74 -3.80 -102.35
C THR A 540 27.69 -4.87 -101.99
N LEU A 541 27.29 -4.88 -100.71
CA LEU A 541 25.97 -5.25 -100.15
C LEU A 541 25.50 -6.73 -100.12
N LYS A 542 25.31 -7.27 -98.91
CA LYS A 542 24.14 -8.04 -98.40
C LYS A 542 24.54 -8.71 -97.08
N GLY A 543 23.74 -8.82 -96.02
CA GLY A 543 22.33 -8.54 -95.82
C GLY A 543 21.87 -9.22 -94.52
N ARG A 544 21.17 -8.45 -93.69
CA ARG A 544 20.14 -8.81 -92.70
C ARG A 544 19.72 -10.30 -92.51
N LYS A 545 19.52 -10.62 -91.22
CA LYS A 545 18.37 -11.27 -90.53
C LYS A 545 18.58 -12.67 -89.92
N LYS A 546 18.30 -12.72 -88.61
CA LYS A 546 17.48 -13.67 -87.79
C LYS A 546 17.83 -15.17 -87.91
N THR A 547 17.87 -15.99 -86.85
CA THR A 547 16.90 -16.12 -85.75
C THR A 547 17.48 -17.04 -84.65
N ASN A 548 17.02 -16.82 -83.42
CA ASN A 548 17.00 -17.68 -82.21
C ASN A 548 17.38 -19.17 -82.35
N GLN A 549 18.26 -19.63 -81.47
CA GLN A 549 17.88 -20.45 -80.30
C GLN A 549 18.87 -20.21 -79.16
#